data_AF-A0A8H3ERR5-F1
#
_entry.id   AF-A0A8H3ERR5-F1
#
_cell.length_a   1.000
_cell.length_b   1.000
_cell.length_c   1.000
_cell.angle_alpha   90.00
_cell.angle_beta   90.00
_cell.angle_gamma   90.00
#
_symmetry.space_group_name_H-M   'P 1'
#
loop_
_entity.id
_entity.type
_entity.pdbx_description
1 polymer ?
#
loop_
_entity_poly.entity_id
_entity_poly.type
_entity_poly.pdbx_seq_one_letter_code
_entity_poly.pdbx_strand_id
1 'polypeptide(L)'
;MATTPLPSYLPPADIPPSPTTVEVSIIDSSTRINGLCTHLLFSDPIPGFDMIDDMPSWAFLISHSSGIKLLFDGGARVDWKTQAPPAVRQEIEEYQWTVTVQKGIDQILCEGDVEINQISGMIWSHMHWDHVADLTRFPTDMPLIVGPGFIEEFSPGWPEDKESTLDSRAWSNGRPLIELGGLNSTQTASTTSQCHDRLPSNATLVDYLDRASTLTIADLLAIDVFSDGSFYLLSTPGHVPAHLCALARTGSGLSPSTSEFILLAADAFDNSGQIRPSPHVPLSDYLIRALSSTPNGQTLLSRTQRSILDTAKAMYNHPFLCPEAENIPRAENSLRGIMQLDARPDVLTLCAHEKYHLFTHENGNGTGIPFFPAQLNRWCYPEGNGYTNGKQHQGKKNLREQLFWWFIRDYGVSVPATTLAEGT
;
A
#
# COMPACT_ATOMS: atom_id res chain seq x y z
N MET A 1 -17.61 -18.94 22.75
CA MET A 1 -16.26 -18.36 22.86
C MET A 1 -16.46 -16.90 23.24
N ALA A 2 -15.74 -16.43 24.25
CA ALA A 2 -15.88 -15.05 24.70
C ALA A 2 -15.30 -14.13 23.63
N THR A 3 -16.14 -13.26 23.08
CA THR A 3 -15.76 -12.15 22.20
C THR A 3 -14.70 -11.32 22.90
N THR A 4 -13.51 -11.18 22.31
CA THR A 4 -12.54 -10.18 22.75
C THR A 4 -13.22 -8.81 22.55
N PRO A 5 -13.47 -8.03 23.61
CA PRO A 5 -14.09 -6.72 23.40
C PRO A 5 -13.16 -5.88 22.52
N LEU A 6 -13.74 -5.19 21.54
CA LEU A 6 -13.02 -4.15 20.79
C LEU A 6 -12.26 -3.26 21.79
N PRO A 7 -10.99 -2.90 21.53
CA PRO A 7 -10.26 -2.00 22.39
C PRO A 7 -11.13 -0.77 22.66
N SER A 8 -11.32 -0.42 23.93
CA SER A 8 -12.15 0.73 24.33
C SER A 8 -11.59 2.08 23.87
N TYR A 9 -10.41 2.07 23.23
CA TYR A 9 -9.71 3.23 22.71
C TYR A 9 -8.92 2.82 21.46
N LEU A 10 -9.17 3.50 20.33
CA LEU A 10 -8.37 3.36 19.12
C LEU A 10 -6.99 4.02 19.35
N PRO A 11 -5.89 3.46 18.83
CA PRO A 11 -4.62 4.19 18.78
C PRO A 11 -4.84 5.61 18.23
N PRO A 12 -4.28 6.65 18.92
CA PRO A 12 -4.36 8.02 18.42
C PRO A 12 -3.76 8.08 17.02
N ALA A 13 -4.51 8.63 16.07
CA ALA A 13 -4.04 8.87 14.70
C ALA A 13 -4.49 10.25 14.18
N ASP A 14 -5.19 11.03 15.00
CA ASP A 14 -5.68 12.38 14.70
C ASP A 14 -6.37 12.55 13.33
N ILE A 15 -7.00 11.48 12.84
CA ILE A 15 -7.75 11.51 11.58
C ILE A 15 -8.99 12.42 11.76
N PRO A 16 -9.13 13.50 10.97
CA PRO A 16 -10.30 14.37 11.08
C PRO A 16 -11.61 13.61 10.87
N PRO A 17 -12.68 13.92 11.63
CA PRO A 17 -13.98 13.28 11.42
C PRO A 17 -14.60 13.76 10.10
N SER A 18 -15.17 12.84 9.33
CA SER A 18 -15.93 13.16 8.12
C SER A 18 -16.99 12.09 7.82
N PRO A 19 -18.16 12.48 7.30
CA PRO A 19 -19.14 11.54 6.75
C PRO A 19 -18.85 11.13 5.30
N THR A 20 -17.91 11.78 4.62
CA THR A 20 -17.65 11.59 3.18
C THR A 20 -16.69 10.44 2.94
N THR A 21 -16.96 9.64 1.91
CA THR A 21 -16.17 8.44 1.57
C THR A 21 -15.82 8.41 0.09
N VAL A 22 -14.76 7.68 -0.25
CA VAL A 22 -14.42 7.28 -1.62
C VAL A 22 -14.67 5.79 -1.83
N GLU A 23 -14.92 5.39 -3.07
CA GLU A 23 -14.87 4.00 -3.49
C GLU A 23 -13.44 3.63 -3.89
N VAL A 24 -12.95 2.48 -3.43
CA VAL A 24 -11.59 1.98 -3.70
C VAL A 24 -11.70 0.60 -4.34
N SER A 25 -10.99 0.41 -5.45
CA SER A 25 -10.75 -0.91 -6.05
C SER A 25 -9.25 -1.16 -6.10
N ILE A 26 -8.82 -2.34 -5.67
CA ILE A 26 -7.45 -2.81 -5.90
C ILE A 26 -7.34 -3.46 -7.27
N ILE A 27 -6.28 -3.17 -8.01
CA ILE A 27 -6.03 -3.64 -9.36
C ILE A 27 -4.80 -4.54 -9.33
N ASP A 28 -4.94 -5.77 -9.83
CA ASP A 28 -3.81 -6.59 -10.19
C ASP A 28 -3.22 -6.00 -11.48
N SER A 29 -2.10 -5.29 -11.38
CA SER A 29 -1.45 -4.65 -12.53
C SER A 29 -0.89 -5.67 -13.54
N SER A 30 -0.97 -6.97 -13.23
CA SER A 30 -0.37 -8.09 -13.95
C SER A 30 1.16 -8.11 -13.95
N THR A 31 1.79 -7.17 -13.23
CA THR A 31 3.22 -7.17 -12.97
C THR A 31 3.56 -8.30 -12.00
N ARG A 32 4.51 -9.15 -12.38
CA ARG A 32 5.10 -10.19 -11.54
C ARG A 32 6.61 -10.18 -11.67
N ILE A 33 7.30 -10.16 -10.54
CA ILE A 33 8.76 -10.18 -10.44
C ILE A 33 9.16 -11.48 -9.73
N ASN A 34 10.09 -12.22 -10.33
CA ASN A 34 10.61 -13.47 -9.77
C ASN A 34 12.13 -13.38 -9.65
N GLY A 35 12.68 -14.10 -8.68
CA GLY A 35 14.10 -14.07 -8.36
C GLY A 35 14.54 -12.78 -7.69
N LEU A 36 13.67 -12.13 -6.89
CA LEU A 36 14.06 -10.94 -6.16
C LEU A 36 14.75 -11.31 -4.84
N CYS A 37 15.97 -10.83 -4.65
CA CYS A 37 16.72 -11.08 -3.42
C CYS A 37 16.09 -10.34 -2.24
N THR A 38 15.83 -11.02 -1.14
CA THR A 38 15.17 -10.42 0.03
C THR A 38 15.93 -9.25 0.65
N HIS A 39 17.26 -9.23 0.50
CA HIS A 39 18.10 -8.12 0.98
C HIS A 39 17.88 -6.79 0.23
N LEU A 40 17.15 -6.79 -0.88
CA LEU A 40 16.76 -5.56 -1.59
C LEU A 40 15.49 -4.93 -1.01
N LEU A 41 14.76 -5.64 -0.15
CA LEU A 41 13.54 -5.17 0.51
C LEU A 41 13.75 -4.96 2.02
N PHE A 42 14.58 -5.81 2.64
CA PHE A 42 14.84 -5.76 4.08
C PHE A 42 16.21 -6.31 4.46
N SER A 43 16.87 -5.68 5.43
CA SER A 43 18.29 -5.90 5.72
C SER A 43 18.58 -7.13 6.61
N ASP A 44 17.57 -7.71 7.28
CA ASP A 44 17.74 -8.87 8.17
C ASP A 44 17.46 -10.19 7.43
N PRO A 45 18.49 -10.97 7.06
CA PRO A 45 18.29 -12.21 6.33
C PRO A 45 17.63 -13.26 7.22
N ILE A 46 16.53 -13.84 6.73
CA ILE A 46 15.92 -15.01 7.35
C ILE A 46 16.49 -16.26 6.65
N PRO A 47 17.26 -17.12 7.35
CA PRO A 47 17.92 -18.25 6.71
C PRO A 47 16.93 -19.17 5.96
N GLY A 48 17.14 -19.32 4.65
CA GLY A 48 16.26 -20.10 3.77
C GLY A 48 15.08 -19.32 3.19
N PHE A 49 15.04 -18.00 3.41
CA PHE A 49 14.14 -17.04 2.78
C PHE A 49 14.97 -15.92 2.14
N ASP A 50 15.80 -16.33 1.17
CA ASP A 50 16.78 -15.46 0.51
C ASP A 50 16.24 -14.82 -0.78
N MET A 51 15.16 -15.39 -1.34
CA MET A 51 14.56 -14.99 -2.61
C MET A 51 13.03 -14.96 -2.49
N ILE A 52 12.40 -14.01 -3.17
CA ILE A 52 10.96 -13.92 -3.37
C ILE A 52 10.65 -14.15 -4.85
N ASP A 53 9.70 -15.06 -5.06
CA ASP A 53 9.07 -15.32 -6.36
C ASP A 53 7.61 -14.90 -6.31
N ASP A 54 7.04 -14.67 -7.51
CA ASP A 54 5.67 -14.22 -7.73
C ASP A 54 5.34 -12.93 -6.96
N MET A 55 6.30 -12.00 -6.88
CA MET A 55 6.10 -10.69 -6.26
C MET A 55 5.21 -9.83 -7.17
N PRO A 56 4.01 -9.42 -6.70
CA PRO A 56 3.10 -8.58 -7.46
C PRO A 56 3.48 -7.10 -7.38
N SER A 57 2.87 -6.27 -8.22
CA SER A 57 2.71 -4.84 -7.96
C SER A 57 1.23 -4.47 -8.04
N TRP A 58 0.71 -3.87 -6.97
CA TRP A 58 -0.70 -3.47 -6.86
C TRP A 58 -0.89 -2.00 -7.21
N ALA A 59 -1.97 -1.73 -7.94
CA ALA A 59 -2.45 -0.38 -8.21
C ALA A 59 -3.86 -0.21 -7.63
N PHE A 60 -4.34 1.03 -7.52
CA PHE A 60 -5.67 1.29 -6.97
C PHE A 60 -6.43 2.32 -7.78
N LEU A 61 -7.73 2.08 -7.97
CA LEU A 61 -8.69 3.05 -8.50
C LEU A 61 -9.49 3.65 -7.35
N ILE A 62 -9.43 4.97 -7.21
CA ILE A 62 -10.16 5.75 -6.21
C ILE A 62 -11.23 6.56 -6.95
N SER A 63 -12.50 6.31 -6.64
CA SER A 63 -13.65 7.04 -7.22
C SER A 63 -14.34 7.89 -6.17
N HIS A 64 -14.39 9.20 -6.41
CA HIS A 64 -15.04 10.15 -5.53
C HIS A 64 -16.45 10.51 -6.02
N SER A 65 -17.36 10.85 -5.10
CA SER A 65 -18.76 11.18 -5.41
C SER A 65 -18.93 12.41 -6.32
N SER A 66 -17.90 13.26 -6.44
CA SER A 66 -17.87 14.38 -7.40
C SER A 66 -17.71 13.96 -8.86
N GLY A 67 -17.41 12.67 -9.12
CA GLY A 67 -17.08 12.15 -10.45
C GLY A 67 -15.58 12.10 -10.76
N ILE A 68 -14.72 12.61 -9.86
CA ILE A 68 -13.26 12.49 -9.98
C ILE A 68 -12.84 11.03 -9.77
N LYS A 69 -11.99 10.51 -10.65
CA LYS A 69 -11.37 9.19 -10.54
C LYS A 69 -9.85 9.32 -10.55
N LEU A 70 -9.18 8.80 -9.53
CA LEU A 70 -7.73 8.83 -9.42
C LEU A 70 -7.16 7.41 -9.48
N LEU A 71 -6.02 7.26 -10.13
CA LEU A 71 -5.17 6.07 -9.98
C LEU A 71 -4.09 6.34 -8.95
N PHE A 72 -3.82 5.37 -8.10
CA PHE A 72 -2.65 5.34 -7.23
C PHE A 72 -1.79 4.16 -7.70
N ASP A 73 -0.64 4.49 -8.29
CA ASP A 73 0.25 3.61 -9.06
C ASP A 73 -0.44 2.94 -10.27
N GLY A 74 0.35 2.18 -11.04
CA GLY A 74 -0.16 1.49 -12.22
C GLY A 74 0.66 0.32 -12.75
N GLY A 75 1.60 -0.21 -11.97
CA GLY A 75 2.40 -1.37 -12.40
C GLY A 75 3.51 -1.01 -13.38
N ALA A 76 4.14 -2.05 -13.94
CA ALA A 76 5.12 -1.92 -15.00
C ALA A 76 4.48 -1.84 -16.39
N ARG A 77 5.22 -1.27 -17.35
CA ARG A 77 4.84 -1.28 -18.78
C ARG A 77 4.99 -2.66 -19.41
N VAL A 78 4.05 -3.03 -20.30
CA VAL A 78 4.04 -4.35 -20.98
C VAL A 78 5.28 -4.57 -21.85
N ASP A 79 5.71 -3.53 -22.55
CA ASP A 79 6.81 -3.54 -23.50
C ASP A 79 8.16 -3.12 -22.87
N TRP A 80 8.34 -3.37 -21.57
CA TRP A 80 9.52 -2.95 -20.81
C TRP A 80 10.84 -3.37 -21.47
N LYS A 81 10.90 -4.55 -22.10
CA LYS A 81 12.09 -5.08 -22.78
C LYS A 81 12.62 -4.17 -23.90
N THR A 82 11.75 -3.39 -24.53
CA THR A 82 12.11 -2.55 -25.68
C THR A 82 11.90 -1.06 -25.43
N GLN A 83 11.01 -0.69 -24.52
CA GLN A 83 10.61 0.70 -24.31
C GLN A 83 10.89 1.25 -22.90
N ALA A 84 11.23 0.43 -21.91
CA ALA A 84 11.69 0.96 -20.62
C ALA A 84 13.06 1.64 -20.77
N PRO A 85 13.41 2.57 -19.86
CA PRO A 85 14.75 3.16 -19.82
C PRO A 85 15.84 2.07 -19.86
N PRO A 86 16.96 2.30 -20.58
CA PRO A 86 18.05 1.34 -20.65
C PRO A 86 18.56 0.90 -19.26
N ALA A 87 18.62 1.82 -18.29
CA ALA A 87 19.03 1.52 -16.92
C ALA A 87 18.13 0.48 -16.24
N VAL A 88 16.80 0.59 -16.38
CA VAL A 88 15.84 -0.41 -15.86
C VAL A 88 16.06 -1.79 -16.50
N ARG A 89 16.29 -1.83 -17.81
CA ARG A 89 16.51 -3.10 -18.52
C ARG A 89 17.83 -3.76 -18.11
N GLN A 90 18.86 -2.96 -17.90
CA GLN A 90 20.16 -3.41 -17.41
C GLN A 90 20.03 -3.93 -15.98
N GLU A 91 19.34 -3.20 -15.10
CA GLU A 91 19.08 -3.61 -13.71
C GLU A 91 18.38 -4.99 -13.65
N ILE A 92 17.29 -5.16 -14.40
CA ILE A 92 16.55 -6.43 -14.48
C ILE A 92 17.47 -7.57 -14.94
N GLU A 93 18.36 -7.32 -15.91
CA GLU A 93 19.32 -8.31 -16.42
C GLU A 93 20.40 -8.65 -15.39
N GLU A 94 20.98 -7.63 -14.73
CA GLU A 94 22.04 -7.77 -13.73
C GLU A 94 21.59 -8.56 -12.51
N TYR A 95 20.39 -8.27 -11.99
CA TYR A 95 19.80 -9.03 -10.89
C TYR A 95 19.15 -10.35 -11.31
N GLN A 96 19.16 -10.66 -12.61
CA GLN A 96 18.59 -11.88 -13.20
C GLN A 96 17.10 -12.07 -12.91
N TRP A 97 16.35 -10.98 -12.79
CA TRP A 97 14.92 -11.04 -12.51
C TRP A 97 14.13 -11.55 -13.71
N THR A 98 13.11 -12.37 -13.44
CA THR A 98 12.10 -12.71 -14.45
C THR A 98 10.86 -11.85 -14.24
N VAL A 99 10.74 -10.80 -15.07
CA VAL A 99 9.62 -9.86 -15.06
C VAL A 99 8.58 -10.24 -16.11
N THR A 100 7.34 -10.44 -15.66
CA THR A 100 6.16 -10.67 -16.51
C THR A 100 5.15 -9.55 -16.31
N VAL A 101 4.63 -9.01 -17.41
CA VAL A 101 3.51 -8.06 -17.42
C VAL A 101 2.56 -8.52 -18.51
N GLN A 102 1.36 -8.96 -18.16
CA GLN A 102 0.42 -9.53 -19.14
C GLN A 102 -0.38 -8.45 -19.85
N LYS A 103 -0.79 -7.41 -19.11
CA LYS A 103 -1.62 -6.29 -19.58
C LYS A 103 -1.17 -5.01 -18.91
N GLY A 104 -1.25 -3.90 -19.63
CA GLY A 104 -1.10 -2.59 -19.01
C GLY A 104 -2.35 -2.23 -18.23
N ILE A 105 -2.22 -1.36 -17.23
CA ILE A 105 -3.36 -0.89 -16.44
C ILE A 105 -4.43 -0.21 -17.31
N ASP A 106 -4.06 0.39 -18.45
CA ASP A 106 -4.97 0.94 -19.46
C ASP A 106 -5.92 -0.12 -20.02
N GLN A 107 -5.42 -1.33 -20.29
CA GLN A 107 -6.22 -2.44 -20.79
C GLN A 107 -7.10 -3.03 -19.69
N ILE A 108 -6.55 -3.18 -18.48
CA ILE A 108 -7.27 -3.73 -17.32
C ILE A 108 -8.47 -2.83 -16.97
N LEU A 109 -8.28 -1.52 -16.96
CA LEU A 109 -9.37 -0.56 -16.72
C LEU A 109 -10.48 -0.67 -17.78
N CYS A 110 -10.11 -0.70 -19.06
CA CYS A 110 -11.07 -0.86 -20.15
C CYS A 110 -11.88 -2.17 -20.04
N GLU A 111 -11.25 -3.27 -19.63
CA GLU A 111 -11.91 -4.56 -19.42
C GLU A 111 -12.89 -4.56 -18.24
N GLY A 112 -12.68 -3.69 -17.25
CA GLY A 112 -13.62 -3.42 -16.16
C GLY A 112 -14.54 -2.24 -16.40
N ASP A 113 -14.80 -1.89 -17.67
CA ASP A 113 -15.71 -0.82 -18.10
C ASP A 113 -15.35 0.59 -17.59
N VAL A 114 -14.05 0.86 -17.38
CA VAL A 114 -13.52 2.19 -17.07
C VAL A 114 -12.64 2.67 -18.22
N GLU A 115 -13.14 3.62 -19.00
CA GLU A 115 -12.36 4.25 -20.07
C GLU A 115 -11.23 5.11 -19.49
N ILE A 116 -10.03 5.04 -20.09
CA ILE A 116 -8.85 5.82 -19.69
C ILE A 116 -9.08 7.35 -19.67
N ASN A 117 -10.03 7.86 -20.46
CA ASN A 117 -10.39 9.28 -20.52
C ASN A 117 -11.18 9.76 -19.29
N GLN A 118 -11.67 8.84 -18.46
CA GLN A 118 -12.39 9.14 -17.21
C GLN A 118 -11.43 9.34 -16.04
N ILE A 119 -10.17 8.95 -16.19
CA ILE A 119 -9.15 9.10 -15.15
C ILE A 119 -8.76 10.58 -15.08
N SER A 120 -8.98 11.18 -13.91
CA SER A 120 -8.77 12.60 -13.64
C SER A 120 -7.34 12.92 -13.20
N GLY A 121 -6.55 11.90 -12.86
CA GLY A 121 -5.16 12.04 -12.44
C GLY A 121 -4.57 10.68 -12.04
N MET A 122 -3.24 10.58 -12.14
CA MET A 122 -2.48 9.45 -11.58
C MET A 122 -1.52 9.98 -10.52
N ILE A 123 -1.55 9.34 -9.36
CA ILE A 123 -0.60 9.56 -8.27
C ILE A 123 0.43 8.46 -8.36
N TRP A 124 1.70 8.85 -8.46
CA TRP A 124 2.81 7.93 -8.21
C TRP A 124 3.13 7.97 -6.72
N SER A 125 3.01 6.83 -6.06
CA SER A 125 3.54 6.65 -4.71
C SER A 125 5.02 7.00 -4.68
N HIS A 126 5.76 6.56 -5.70
CA HIS A 126 7.14 6.90 -5.97
C HIS A 126 7.55 6.50 -7.41
N MET A 127 8.84 6.65 -7.75
CA MET A 127 9.31 6.62 -9.14
C MET A 127 9.68 5.24 -9.71
N HIS A 128 9.70 4.16 -8.91
CA HIS A 128 10.20 2.88 -9.39
C HIS A 128 9.37 2.32 -10.56
N TRP A 129 10.05 1.60 -11.46
CA TRP A 129 9.55 1.26 -12.79
C TRP A 129 8.31 0.36 -12.78
N ASP A 130 8.04 -0.33 -11.68
CA ASP A 130 6.89 -1.18 -11.44
C ASP A 130 5.72 -0.48 -10.74
N HIS A 131 5.78 0.84 -10.57
CA HIS A 131 4.68 1.66 -10.04
C HIS A 131 4.13 2.67 -11.07
N VAL A 132 4.93 3.00 -12.08
CA VAL A 132 4.73 4.22 -12.90
C VAL A 132 3.79 4.08 -14.11
N ALA A 133 3.40 2.85 -14.47
CA ALA A 133 2.63 2.52 -15.68
C ALA A 133 3.29 2.96 -17.01
N ASP A 134 2.60 2.74 -18.14
CA ASP A 134 2.89 3.41 -19.40
C ASP A 134 1.99 4.63 -19.60
N LEU A 135 2.43 5.79 -19.10
CA LEU A 135 1.68 7.04 -19.23
C LEU A 135 1.53 7.55 -20.68
N THR A 136 2.18 6.95 -21.67
CA THR A 136 1.93 7.29 -23.08
C THR A 136 0.60 6.73 -23.60
N ARG A 137 -0.06 5.87 -22.82
CA ARG A 137 -1.40 5.32 -23.08
C ARG A 137 -2.53 6.18 -22.54
N PHE A 138 -2.23 7.16 -21.68
CA PHE A 138 -3.22 8.04 -21.06
C PHE A 138 -3.30 9.40 -21.77
N PRO A 139 -4.46 10.09 -21.75
CA PRO A 139 -4.61 11.44 -22.30
C PRO A 139 -3.52 12.38 -21.77
N THR A 140 -2.92 13.20 -22.63
CA THR A 140 -1.79 14.06 -22.24
C THR A 140 -2.18 15.13 -21.23
N ASP A 141 -3.45 15.51 -21.15
CA ASP A 141 -3.99 16.49 -20.20
C ASP A 141 -4.31 15.90 -18.81
N MET A 142 -4.28 14.57 -18.65
CA MET A 142 -4.43 13.93 -17.34
C MET A 142 -3.20 14.23 -16.46
N PRO A 143 -3.32 14.92 -15.31
CA PRO A 143 -2.17 15.27 -14.48
C PRO A 143 -1.48 14.04 -13.87
N LEU A 144 -0.15 14.11 -13.79
CA LEU A 144 0.68 13.24 -12.96
C LEU A 144 0.99 13.96 -11.64
N ILE A 145 0.72 13.29 -10.53
CA ILE A 145 0.86 13.82 -9.17
C ILE A 145 1.98 13.04 -8.46
N VAL A 146 2.94 13.75 -7.88
CA VAL A 146 4.14 13.17 -7.24
C VAL A 146 4.41 13.78 -5.87
N GLY A 147 5.10 13.04 -5.01
CA GLY A 147 5.49 13.52 -3.69
C GLY A 147 6.57 14.62 -3.73
N PRO A 148 6.82 15.29 -2.60
CA PRO A 148 7.73 16.44 -2.53
C PRO A 148 9.18 16.06 -2.79
N GLY A 149 9.90 16.91 -3.51
CA GLY A 149 11.30 16.71 -3.87
C GLY A 149 11.50 15.81 -5.08
N PHE A 150 10.42 15.27 -5.66
CA PHE A 150 10.49 14.45 -6.86
C PHE A 150 11.13 15.20 -8.04
N ILE A 151 10.70 16.44 -8.29
CA ILE A 151 11.17 17.19 -9.47
C ILE A 151 12.66 17.52 -9.31
N GLU A 152 13.07 17.96 -8.12
CA GLU A 152 14.45 18.29 -7.82
C GLU A 152 15.37 17.07 -7.93
N GLU A 153 14.93 15.92 -7.41
CA GLU A 153 15.77 14.71 -7.32
C GLU A 153 15.80 13.90 -8.62
N PHE A 154 14.66 13.76 -9.30
CA PHE A 154 14.50 12.79 -10.40
C PHE A 154 14.34 13.42 -11.78
N SER A 155 14.44 14.75 -11.90
CA SER A 155 14.46 15.44 -13.20
C SER A 155 15.84 16.00 -13.53
N PRO A 156 16.29 15.90 -14.80
CA PRO A 156 15.60 15.28 -15.92
C PRO A 156 15.68 13.74 -15.87
N GLY A 157 14.61 13.05 -16.25
CA GLY A 157 14.63 11.59 -16.45
C GLY A 157 15.15 11.18 -17.83
N TRP A 158 15.04 9.90 -18.16
CA TRP A 158 15.34 9.37 -19.50
C TRP A 158 14.26 9.83 -20.51
N PRO A 159 14.61 10.29 -21.74
CA PRO A 159 15.88 10.09 -22.44
C PRO A 159 16.94 11.18 -22.26
N GLU A 160 16.63 12.29 -21.58
CA GLU A 160 17.59 13.38 -21.37
C GLU A 160 18.75 12.95 -20.46
N ASP A 161 18.44 12.25 -19.35
CA ASP A 161 19.42 11.52 -18.56
C ASP A 161 19.44 10.04 -18.98
N LYS A 162 20.60 9.58 -19.45
CA LYS A 162 20.76 8.22 -19.98
C LYS A 162 20.89 7.15 -18.90
N GLU A 163 21.29 7.55 -17.70
CA GLU A 163 21.48 6.65 -16.56
C GLU A 163 20.22 6.58 -15.69
N SER A 164 19.25 7.45 -15.92
CA SER A 164 17.99 7.47 -15.19
C SER A 164 17.15 6.22 -15.45
N THR A 165 16.65 5.62 -14.37
CA THR A 165 15.65 4.54 -14.39
C THR A 165 14.23 5.07 -14.65
N LEU A 166 14.04 6.39 -14.61
CA LEU A 166 12.74 7.04 -14.74
C LEU A 166 12.49 7.53 -16.16
N ASP A 167 11.33 7.21 -16.73
CA ASP A 167 10.94 7.62 -18.09
C ASP A 167 10.25 9.00 -18.08
N SER A 168 11.01 10.05 -18.42
CA SER A 168 10.54 11.44 -18.46
C SER A 168 9.44 11.68 -19.49
N ARG A 169 9.26 10.78 -20.49
CA ARG A 169 8.15 10.85 -21.47
C ARG A 169 6.78 10.78 -20.79
N ALA A 170 6.73 10.33 -19.54
CA ALA A 170 5.57 10.45 -18.68
C ALA A 170 5.05 11.90 -18.57
N TRP A 171 5.93 12.90 -18.53
CA TRP A 171 5.56 14.32 -18.41
C TRP A 171 6.11 15.24 -19.51
N SER A 172 7.19 14.87 -20.20
CA SER A 172 7.87 15.74 -21.17
C SER A 172 7.04 16.01 -22.45
N ASN A 173 5.94 15.30 -22.65
CA ASN A 173 4.97 15.54 -23.72
C ASN A 173 4.00 16.72 -23.46
N GLY A 174 4.21 17.49 -22.39
CA GLY A 174 3.34 18.59 -21.97
C GLY A 174 2.25 18.19 -20.98
N ARG A 175 2.29 16.96 -20.45
CA ARG A 175 1.42 16.54 -19.34
C ARG A 175 1.70 17.38 -18.10
N PRO A 176 0.66 17.85 -17.38
CA PRO A 176 0.86 18.52 -16.11
C PRO A 176 1.54 17.59 -15.10
N LEU A 177 2.72 17.99 -14.63
CA LEU A 177 3.42 17.35 -13.52
C LEU A 177 3.21 18.20 -12.26
N ILE A 178 2.54 17.65 -11.26
CA ILE A 178 2.14 18.33 -10.03
C ILE A 178 2.90 17.70 -8.86
N GLU A 179 3.86 18.44 -8.32
CA GLU A 179 4.53 18.06 -7.08
C GLU A 179 3.78 18.64 -5.87
N LEU A 180 3.54 17.82 -4.85
CA LEU A 180 2.80 18.23 -3.65
C LEU A 180 3.62 19.18 -2.78
N GLY A 181 3.60 20.48 -3.09
CA GLY A 181 4.37 21.50 -2.36
C GLY A 181 4.01 21.63 -0.87
N GLY A 182 2.80 21.21 -0.48
CA GLY A 182 2.30 21.32 0.89
C GLY A 182 2.80 20.28 1.89
N LEU A 183 3.65 19.35 1.46
CA LEU A 183 4.24 18.31 2.30
C LEU A 183 5.74 18.56 2.62
N ASN A 184 6.24 19.79 2.44
CA ASN A 184 7.63 20.16 2.71
C ASN A 184 7.86 20.58 4.18
N SER A 185 8.71 19.85 4.90
CA SER A 185 9.04 20.12 6.33
C SER A 185 9.84 21.40 6.59
N THR A 186 10.30 22.09 5.53
CA THR A 186 11.17 23.28 5.61
C THR A 186 10.45 24.62 5.45
N GLN A 187 9.16 24.65 5.11
CA GLN A 187 8.43 25.91 5.01
C GLN A 187 8.01 26.42 6.39
N THR A 188 8.73 27.43 6.88
CA THR A 188 8.22 28.33 7.92
C THR A 188 6.95 28.98 7.39
N ALA A 189 5.85 28.79 8.12
CA ALA A 189 4.54 29.34 7.82
C ALA A 189 4.65 30.84 7.45
N SER A 190 4.53 31.14 6.15
CA SER A 190 4.30 32.50 5.68
C SER A 190 3.09 32.49 4.75
N THR A 191 2.07 33.20 5.21
CA THR A 191 0.82 33.60 4.52
C THR A 191 -0.16 32.49 4.09
N THR A 192 -0.88 31.97 5.08
CA THR A 192 -2.35 31.77 5.12
C THR A 192 -3.09 31.40 3.83
N SER A 193 -3.15 30.10 3.56
CA SER A 193 -4.40 29.36 3.26
C SER A 193 -4.29 28.04 4.01
N GLN A 194 -4.96 27.93 5.17
CA GLN A 194 -5.02 26.65 5.88
C GLN A 194 -5.90 25.69 5.08
N CYS A 195 -5.59 24.39 5.07
CA CYS A 195 -6.30 23.35 4.30
C CYS A 195 -7.82 23.25 4.60
N HIS A 196 -8.32 23.97 5.61
CA HIS A 196 -9.73 24.01 6.02
C HIS A 196 -10.59 25.05 5.30
N ASP A 197 -10.01 26.00 4.55
CA ASP A 197 -10.83 26.93 3.76
C ASP A 197 -11.49 26.19 2.59
N ARG A 198 -12.82 26.34 2.47
CA ARG A 198 -13.60 25.72 1.40
C ARG A 198 -13.24 26.39 0.07
N LEU A 199 -12.67 25.62 -0.86
CA LEU A 199 -12.38 26.10 -2.19
C LEU A 199 -13.69 26.49 -2.93
N PRO A 200 -13.63 27.43 -3.89
CA PRO A 200 -14.79 27.81 -4.69
C PRO A 200 -15.32 26.59 -5.47
N SER A 201 -16.60 26.64 -5.85
CA SER A 201 -17.29 25.50 -6.48
C SER A 201 -16.71 25.06 -7.83
N ASN A 202 -15.81 25.84 -8.42
CA ASN A 202 -15.12 25.55 -9.68
C ASN A 202 -13.66 25.12 -9.50
N ALA A 203 -13.21 24.88 -8.26
CA ALA A 203 -11.84 24.45 -8.00
C ALA A 203 -11.53 23.12 -8.68
N THR A 204 -10.37 23.08 -9.31
CA THR A 204 -9.81 21.92 -10.00
C THR A 204 -9.06 21.03 -9.01
N LEU A 205 -8.79 19.78 -9.39
CA LEU A 205 -7.93 18.88 -8.61
C LEU A 205 -6.57 19.54 -8.30
N VAL A 206 -6.00 20.30 -9.24
CA VAL A 206 -4.73 21.01 -9.06
C VAL A 206 -4.81 22.03 -7.91
N ASP A 207 -5.91 22.78 -7.82
CA ASP A 207 -6.11 23.79 -6.77
C ASP A 207 -6.17 23.16 -5.37
N TYR A 208 -6.65 21.91 -5.25
CA TYR A 208 -6.64 21.18 -3.99
C TYR A 208 -5.23 20.72 -3.59
N LEU A 209 -4.42 20.31 -4.57
CA LEU A 209 -3.09 19.71 -4.35
C LEU A 209 -1.98 20.75 -4.10
N ASP A 210 -2.13 21.98 -4.61
CA ASP A 210 -1.14 23.07 -4.44
C ASP A 210 -1.18 23.72 -3.04
N ARG A 211 -2.06 23.25 -2.14
CA ARG A 211 -2.23 23.85 -0.81
C ARG A 211 -1.16 23.37 0.15
N ALA A 212 -0.56 24.32 0.88
CA ALA A 212 0.21 24.01 2.06
C ALA A 212 -0.66 23.31 3.11
N SER A 213 -0.19 22.18 3.64
CA SER A 213 -0.88 21.47 4.70
C SER A 213 -0.03 21.43 5.96
N THR A 214 -0.69 21.65 7.09
CA THR A 214 -0.13 21.39 8.43
C THR A 214 -0.81 20.19 9.10
N LEU A 215 -1.69 19.49 8.37
CA LEU A 215 -2.40 18.33 8.88
C LEU A 215 -1.41 17.18 9.07
N THR A 216 -1.44 16.55 10.23
CA THR A 216 -0.74 15.29 10.47
C THR A 216 -1.75 14.20 10.79
N ILE A 217 -1.51 12.99 10.27
CA ILE A 217 -2.25 11.77 10.59
C ILE A 217 -1.23 10.73 11.04
N ALA A 218 -1.35 10.25 12.27
CA ALA A 218 -0.36 9.37 12.90
C ALA A 218 1.09 9.91 12.77
N ASP A 219 1.28 11.21 13.06
CA ASP A 219 2.53 11.96 12.90
C ASP A 219 3.08 12.06 11.46
N LEU A 220 2.36 11.58 10.45
CA LEU A 220 2.69 11.73 9.04
C LEU A 220 2.02 12.98 8.49
N LEU A 221 2.80 13.84 7.80
CA LEU A 221 2.26 15.02 7.15
C LEU A 221 1.30 14.60 6.04
N ALA A 222 0.11 15.19 5.99
CA ALA A 222 -0.99 14.73 5.16
C ALA A 222 -1.64 15.88 4.38
N ILE A 223 -2.11 15.61 3.17
CA ILE A 223 -3.00 16.48 2.40
C ILE A 223 -4.36 15.79 2.24
N ASP A 224 -5.43 16.52 2.55
CA ASP A 224 -6.80 16.11 2.23
C ASP A 224 -7.13 16.51 0.79
N VAL A 225 -7.10 15.54 -0.12
CA VAL A 225 -7.15 15.75 -1.57
C VAL A 225 -8.47 16.40 -2.02
N PHE A 226 -9.56 16.14 -1.31
CA PHE A 226 -10.88 16.68 -1.63
C PHE A 226 -11.36 17.76 -0.63
N SER A 227 -10.56 18.03 0.42
CA SER A 227 -10.92 18.89 1.55
C SER A 227 -12.26 18.53 2.20
N ASP A 228 -12.62 17.25 2.15
CA ASP A 228 -13.85 16.71 2.71
C ASP A 228 -13.59 15.50 3.62
N GLY A 229 -12.32 15.16 3.87
CA GLY A 229 -11.87 14.09 4.73
C GLY A 229 -12.08 12.67 4.19
N SER A 230 -12.35 12.51 2.90
CA SER A 230 -12.58 11.21 2.27
C SER A 230 -11.30 10.53 1.76
N PHE A 231 -10.27 11.29 1.37
CA PHE A 231 -9.04 10.74 0.81
C PHE A 231 -7.83 11.62 1.14
N TYR A 232 -6.81 11.02 1.72
CA TYR A 232 -5.59 11.70 2.12
C TYR A 232 -4.36 11.12 1.42
N LEU A 233 -3.42 11.98 1.06
CA LEU A 233 -2.05 11.59 0.72
C LEU A 233 -1.14 11.89 1.90
N LEU A 234 -0.31 10.91 2.28
CA LEU A 234 0.59 10.96 3.44
C LEU A 234 2.04 10.99 2.93
N SER A 235 2.83 11.95 3.41
CA SER A 235 4.27 11.99 3.17
C SER A 235 4.95 10.88 3.97
N THR A 236 5.63 9.97 3.28
CA THR A 236 6.29 8.81 3.87
C THR A 236 7.70 8.61 3.31
N PRO A 237 8.57 9.65 3.38
CA PRO A 237 9.91 9.57 2.83
C PRO A 237 10.73 8.49 3.53
N GLY A 238 11.66 7.86 2.81
CA GLY A 238 12.48 6.81 3.39
C GLY A 238 12.98 5.85 2.33
N HIS A 239 12.07 5.01 1.82
CA HIS A 239 12.29 4.13 0.67
C HIS A 239 12.96 4.93 -0.45
N VAL A 240 12.29 6.01 -0.84
CA VAL A 240 12.85 7.13 -1.61
C VAL A 240 12.41 8.47 -1.00
N PRO A 241 13.06 9.61 -1.31
CA PRO A 241 12.73 10.92 -0.74
C PRO A 241 11.28 11.38 -0.97
N ALA A 242 10.71 11.10 -2.13
CA ALA A 242 9.39 11.59 -2.54
C ALA A 242 8.24 10.57 -2.33
N HIS A 243 8.44 9.57 -1.46
CA HIS A 243 7.48 8.47 -1.29
C HIS A 243 6.17 8.91 -0.59
N LEU A 244 5.04 8.48 -1.15
CA LEU A 244 3.69 8.75 -0.64
C LEU A 244 2.96 7.45 -0.27
N CYS A 245 2.21 7.49 0.83
CA CYS A 245 1.10 6.58 1.09
C CYS A 245 -0.22 7.30 0.84
N ALA A 246 -1.32 6.56 0.74
CA ALA A 246 -2.67 7.14 0.73
C ALA A 246 -3.58 6.51 1.78
N LEU A 247 -4.44 7.31 2.41
CA LEU A 247 -5.44 6.85 3.37
C LEU A 247 -6.84 7.19 2.86
N ALA A 248 -7.62 6.17 2.50
CA ALA A 248 -8.95 6.31 1.94
C ALA A 248 -10.04 5.97 2.96
N ARG A 249 -10.94 6.91 3.24
CA ARG A 249 -12.15 6.65 4.02
C ARG A 249 -13.19 5.97 3.13
N THR A 250 -13.59 4.76 3.49
CA THR A 250 -14.34 3.85 2.62
C THR A 250 -15.73 3.48 3.14
N GLY A 251 -16.06 3.89 4.37
CA GLY A 251 -17.37 3.61 4.95
C GLY A 251 -17.52 4.05 6.40
N SER A 252 -18.66 3.70 6.98
CA SER A 252 -18.80 3.62 8.45
C SER A 252 -18.06 2.37 8.94
N GLY A 253 -17.25 2.53 9.98
CA GLY A 253 -16.45 1.46 10.59
C GLY A 253 -17.26 0.54 11.51
N LEU A 254 -16.58 -0.10 12.45
CA LEU A 254 -17.11 -1.11 13.38
C LEU A 254 -18.28 -0.64 14.27
N SER A 255 -18.44 0.68 14.41
CA SER A 255 -19.55 1.38 15.08
C SER A 255 -20.07 2.50 14.17
N PRO A 256 -21.35 2.90 14.29
CA PRO A 256 -21.88 4.11 13.65
C PRO A 256 -21.08 5.39 13.92
N SER A 257 -20.25 5.41 14.97
CA SER A 257 -19.37 6.52 15.34
C SER A 257 -17.93 6.40 14.83
N THR A 258 -17.61 5.36 14.06
CA THR A 258 -16.27 5.11 13.52
C THR A 258 -16.31 5.10 12.00
N SER A 259 -15.16 5.30 11.36
CA SER A 259 -15.03 5.23 9.90
C SER A 259 -14.16 4.04 9.52
N GLU A 260 -14.42 3.46 8.35
CA GLU A 260 -13.58 2.43 7.76
C GLU A 260 -12.52 3.08 6.85
N PHE A 261 -11.29 2.60 6.92
CA PHE A 261 -10.17 3.12 6.12
C PHE A 261 -9.38 2.03 5.41
N ILE A 262 -8.81 2.37 4.27
CA ILE A 262 -7.80 1.55 3.59
C ILE A 262 -6.54 2.39 3.47
N LEU A 263 -5.41 1.87 3.96
CA LEU A 263 -4.09 2.46 3.80
C LEU A 263 -3.38 1.79 2.63
N LEU A 264 -3.10 2.57 1.59
CA LEU A 264 -2.33 2.21 0.41
C LEU A 264 -0.88 2.58 0.67
N ALA A 265 -0.05 1.61 1.03
CA ALA A 265 1.29 1.86 1.57
C ALA A 265 2.40 1.82 0.51
N ALA A 266 2.10 1.35 -0.71
CA ALA A 266 3.11 1.08 -1.75
C ALA A 266 4.34 0.37 -1.18
N ASP A 267 5.52 0.98 -1.28
CA ASP A 267 6.82 0.45 -0.85
C ASP A 267 7.32 1.15 0.41
N ALA A 268 6.44 1.82 1.17
CA ALA A 268 6.82 2.21 2.52
C ALA A 268 7.21 0.99 3.36
N PHE A 269 6.66 -0.18 3.00
CA PHE A 269 7.13 -1.52 3.34
C PHE A 269 6.69 -2.50 2.24
N ASP A 270 7.40 -3.61 2.06
CA ASP A 270 7.14 -4.60 1.00
C ASP A 270 6.55 -5.90 1.54
N ASN A 271 6.85 -6.19 2.81
CA ASN A 271 6.37 -7.33 3.56
C ASN A 271 5.81 -6.87 4.91
N SER A 272 4.64 -7.37 5.30
CA SER A 272 4.04 -7.02 6.60
C SER A 272 4.96 -7.30 7.80
N GLY A 273 6.00 -8.13 7.68
CA GLY A 273 7.05 -8.30 8.69
C GLY A 273 7.86 -7.04 9.01
N GLN A 274 7.85 -6.02 8.14
CA GLN A 274 8.45 -4.70 8.39
C GLN A 274 7.59 -3.79 9.27
N ILE A 275 6.30 -4.11 9.43
CA ILE A 275 5.36 -3.37 10.29
C ILE A 275 4.75 -4.21 11.41
N ARG A 276 4.92 -5.54 11.39
CA ARG A 276 4.32 -6.47 12.35
C ARG A 276 5.34 -7.50 12.85
N PRO A 277 5.33 -7.83 14.16
CA PRO A 277 4.57 -7.15 15.21
C PRO A 277 5.07 -5.73 15.44
N SER A 278 4.35 -4.96 16.25
CA SER A 278 4.73 -3.57 16.56
C SER A 278 4.50 -3.25 18.03
N PRO A 279 4.98 -2.08 18.51
CA PRO A 279 4.69 -1.64 19.87
C PRO A 279 3.19 -1.48 20.15
N HIS A 280 2.39 -1.30 19.09
CA HIS A 280 0.94 -1.12 19.16
C HIS A 280 0.17 -2.44 18.95
N VAL A 281 0.74 -3.40 18.21
CA VAL A 281 0.19 -4.75 18.01
C VAL A 281 1.29 -5.79 18.27
N PRO A 282 1.54 -6.14 19.55
CA PRO A 282 2.50 -7.17 19.88
C PRO A 282 1.99 -8.55 19.46
N LEU A 283 2.89 -9.52 19.33
CA LEU A 283 2.52 -10.91 19.14
C LEU A 283 1.65 -11.41 20.30
N SER A 284 0.61 -12.17 19.99
CA SER A 284 -0.16 -12.87 21.02
C SER A 284 0.56 -14.14 21.47
N ASP A 285 0.38 -14.54 22.73
CA ASP A 285 0.82 -15.85 23.23
C ASP A 285 0.29 -17.00 22.36
N TYR A 286 -0.88 -16.81 21.77
CA TYR A 286 -1.50 -17.78 20.89
C TYR A 286 -0.71 -17.94 19.57
N LEU A 287 -0.29 -16.83 18.94
CA LEU A 287 0.59 -16.88 17.78
C LEU A 287 1.97 -17.46 18.12
N ILE A 288 2.56 -17.08 19.26
CA ILE A 288 3.84 -17.67 19.70
C ILE A 288 3.72 -19.19 19.87
N ARG A 289 2.61 -19.68 20.44
CA ARG A 289 2.32 -21.12 20.52
C ARG A 289 2.12 -21.75 19.16
N ALA A 290 1.43 -21.07 18.25
CA ALA A 290 1.21 -21.55 16.88
C ALA A 290 2.55 -21.68 16.11
N LEU A 291 3.41 -20.66 16.20
CA LEU A 291 4.78 -20.68 15.65
C LEU A 291 5.64 -21.78 16.28
N SER A 292 5.39 -22.11 17.55
CA SER A 292 6.06 -23.21 18.26
C SER A 292 5.54 -24.59 17.89
N SER A 293 4.32 -24.67 17.31
CA SER A 293 3.68 -25.94 16.98
C SER A 293 4.13 -26.45 15.62
N THR A 294 4.55 -27.72 15.55
CA THR A 294 5.01 -28.33 14.31
C THR A 294 3.83 -28.85 13.49
N PRO A 295 3.86 -28.72 12.15
CA PRO A 295 2.91 -29.42 11.31
C PRO A 295 3.02 -30.94 11.54
N ASN A 296 1.89 -31.59 11.84
CA ASN A 296 1.73 -33.06 11.84
C ASN A 296 2.61 -33.86 12.84
N GLY A 297 2.90 -33.33 14.02
CA GLY A 297 3.53 -34.12 15.10
C GLY A 297 5.00 -34.47 14.86
N GLN A 298 5.66 -33.78 13.93
CA GLN A 298 7.11 -33.85 13.80
C GLN A 298 7.76 -33.21 15.03
N THR A 299 8.81 -33.81 15.59
CA THR A 299 9.47 -33.29 16.80
C THR A 299 10.61 -32.29 16.49
N LEU A 300 10.87 -32.01 15.20
CA LEU A 300 11.98 -31.17 14.76
C LEU A 300 11.48 -30.05 13.83
N LEU A 301 11.62 -28.81 14.28
CA LEU A 301 11.48 -27.63 13.43
C LEU A 301 12.60 -27.59 12.39
N SER A 302 12.31 -27.13 11.17
CA SER A 302 13.34 -26.80 10.18
C SER A 302 14.29 -25.71 10.71
N ARG A 303 15.46 -25.53 10.09
CA ARG A 303 16.38 -24.44 10.48
C ARG A 303 15.69 -23.06 10.40
N THR A 304 14.94 -22.85 9.33
CA THR A 304 14.14 -21.64 9.08
C THR A 304 13.07 -21.46 10.16
N GLN A 305 12.28 -22.50 10.45
CA GLN A 305 11.24 -22.50 11.50
C GLN A 305 11.79 -22.17 12.90
N ARG A 306 12.98 -22.69 13.26
CA ARG A 306 13.65 -22.32 14.52
C ARG A 306 14.04 -20.85 14.53
N SER A 307 14.66 -20.37 13.44
CA SER A 307 15.07 -18.98 13.31
C SER A 307 13.88 -18.04 13.51
N ILE A 308 12.73 -18.34 12.88
CA ILE A 308 11.52 -17.53 13.00
C ILE A 308 10.98 -17.56 14.43
N LEU A 309 10.97 -18.71 15.09
CA LEU A 309 10.50 -18.80 16.47
C LEU A 309 11.42 -18.00 17.41
N ASP A 310 12.72 -18.05 17.19
CA ASP A 310 13.70 -17.28 17.97
C ASP A 310 13.54 -15.76 17.70
N THR A 311 13.39 -15.37 16.43
CA THR A 311 13.05 -13.99 16.03
C THR A 311 11.76 -13.55 16.68
N ALA A 312 10.69 -14.34 16.61
CA ALA A 312 9.39 -13.99 17.18
C ALA A 312 9.43 -13.80 18.71
N LYS A 313 10.25 -14.59 19.41
CA LYS A 313 10.45 -14.40 20.86
C LYS A 313 11.28 -13.14 21.17
N ALA A 314 12.26 -12.81 20.33
CA ALA A 314 13.10 -11.62 20.51
C ALA A 314 12.36 -10.33 20.11
N MET A 315 11.55 -10.40 19.06
CA MET A 315 10.81 -9.32 18.43
C MET A 315 9.33 -9.38 18.81
N TYR A 316 9.04 -9.51 20.10
CA TYR A 316 7.66 -9.69 20.59
C TYR A 316 6.73 -8.51 20.23
N ASN A 317 7.26 -7.29 20.25
CA ASN A 317 6.56 -6.04 20.00
C ASN A 317 7.35 -5.12 19.04
N HIS A 318 8.20 -5.71 18.21
CA HIS A 318 9.02 -5.02 17.22
C HIS A 318 8.93 -5.77 15.89
N PRO A 319 9.02 -5.10 14.73
CA PRO A 319 8.93 -5.77 13.43
C PRO A 319 9.92 -6.92 13.28
N PHE A 320 9.54 -7.95 12.53
CA PHE A 320 10.44 -9.05 12.20
C PHE A 320 11.56 -8.66 11.24
N LEU A 321 11.32 -7.63 10.43
CA LEU A 321 12.20 -7.21 9.35
C LEU A 321 12.53 -5.72 9.49
N CYS A 322 13.80 -5.37 9.36
CA CYS A 322 14.21 -3.97 9.17
C CYS A 322 14.03 -3.57 7.69
N PRO A 323 13.55 -2.36 7.39
CA PRO A 323 13.41 -1.91 6.00
C PRO A 323 14.77 -1.71 5.34
N GLU A 324 14.87 -2.08 4.06
CA GLU A 324 15.91 -1.57 3.16
C GLU A 324 15.36 -0.31 2.48
N ALA A 325 16.14 0.77 2.43
CA ALA A 325 15.67 2.06 1.96
C ALA A 325 16.85 3.00 1.65
N GLU A 326 16.68 3.95 0.74
CA GLU A 326 17.69 4.99 0.46
C GLU A 326 18.05 5.80 1.73
N ASN A 327 17.06 6.00 2.62
CA ASN A 327 17.27 6.65 3.90
C ASN A 327 16.55 5.90 5.04
N ILE A 328 17.25 4.92 5.62
CA ILE A 328 16.74 4.07 6.71
C ILE A 328 16.14 4.88 7.88
N PRO A 329 16.80 5.90 8.47
CA PRO A 329 16.20 6.66 9.57
C PRO A 329 14.89 7.37 9.21
N ARG A 330 14.74 7.85 7.96
CA ARG A 330 13.49 8.44 7.48
C ARG A 330 12.43 7.37 7.25
N ALA A 331 12.79 6.23 6.66
CA ALA A 331 11.90 5.09 6.46
C ALA A 331 11.34 4.59 7.80
N GLU A 332 12.20 4.38 8.81
CA GLU A 332 11.77 4.02 10.16
C GLU A 332 10.81 5.03 10.77
N ASN A 333 11.01 6.32 10.53
CA ASN A 333 10.09 7.35 11.01
C ASN A 333 8.71 7.25 10.33
N SER A 334 8.68 7.04 9.01
CA SER A 334 7.46 6.81 8.24
C SER A 334 6.73 5.54 8.71
N LEU A 335 7.49 4.46 8.94
CA LEU A 335 6.98 3.19 9.45
C LEU A 335 6.34 3.31 10.83
N ARG A 336 6.82 4.18 11.73
CA ARG A 336 6.17 4.41 13.03
C ARG A 336 4.74 4.92 12.88
N GLY A 337 4.50 5.87 11.98
CA GLY A 337 3.15 6.37 11.68
C GLY A 337 2.26 5.31 11.03
N ILE A 338 2.83 4.53 10.10
CA ILE A 338 2.13 3.40 9.46
C ILE A 338 1.75 2.34 10.51
N MET A 339 2.62 1.99 11.46
CA MET A 339 2.31 1.04 12.53
C MET A 339 1.20 1.54 13.46
N GLN A 340 1.11 2.85 13.71
CA GLN A 340 -0.01 3.42 14.47
C GLN A 340 -1.35 3.27 13.72
N LEU A 341 -1.35 3.51 12.42
CA LEU A 341 -2.53 3.30 11.57
C LEU A 341 -2.91 1.82 11.47
N ASP A 342 -1.93 0.95 11.21
CA ASP A 342 -2.11 -0.51 11.11
C ASP A 342 -2.69 -1.14 12.37
N ALA A 343 -2.32 -0.59 13.53
CA ALA A 343 -2.82 -1.04 14.82
C ALA A 343 -4.31 -0.76 15.04
N ARG A 344 -4.91 0.10 14.23
CA ARG A 344 -6.33 0.40 14.34
C ARG A 344 -7.15 -0.73 13.67
N PRO A 345 -8.16 -1.28 14.35
CA PRO A 345 -9.02 -2.32 13.78
C PRO A 345 -9.92 -1.80 12.63
N ASP A 346 -10.01 -0.49 12.46
CA ASP A 346 -10.78 0.18 11.40
C ASP A 346 -9.91 0.63 10.20
N VAL A 347 -8.66 0.20 10.12
CA VAL A 347 -7.74 0.41 8.99
C VAL A 347 -7.30 -0.93 8.38
N LEU A 348 -7.47 -1.09 7.07
CA LEU A 348 -6.88 -2.19 6.29
C LEU A 348 -5.61 -1.67 5.59
N THR A 349 -4.46 -2.19 6.00
CA THR A 349 -3.14 -1.79 5.47
C THR A 349 -2.68 -2.74 4.39
N LEU A 350 -2.35 -2.20 3.21
CA LEU A 350 -1.91 -2.96 2.03
C LEU A 350 -0.64 -2.31 1.44
N CYS A 351 0.46 -3.06 1.33
CA CYS A 351 1.63 -2.69 0.52
C CYS A 351 1.48 -3.18 -0.93
N ALA A 352 2.39 -2.77 -1.82
CA ALA A 352 2.37 -3.13 -3.23
C ALA A 352 2.77 -4.58 -3.51
N HIS A 353 3.66 -5.15 -2.69
CA HIS A 353 4.39 -6.37 -3.03
C HIS A 353 4.01 -7.62 -2.22
N GLU A 354 2.94 -7.56 -1.42
CA GLU A 354 2.51 -8.72 -0.65
C GLU A 354 1.56 -9.64 -1.47
N LYS A 355 2.09 -10.80 -1.90
CA LYS A 355 1.37 -11.82 -2.69
C LYS A 355 0.19 -12.46 -1.95
N TYR A 356 0.15 -12.36 -0.63
CA TYR A 356 -0.91 -12.93 0.19
C TYR A 356 -2.28 -12.29 -0.04
N HIS A 357 -2.32 -11.13 -0.70
CA HIS A 357 -3.55 -10.50 -1.18
C HIS A 357 -4.31 -11.36 -2.20
N LEU A 358 -3.62 -12.22 -2.97
CA LEU A 358 -4.22 -13.12 -3.97
C LEU A 358 -4.83 -14.40 -3.37
N PHE A 359 -4.47 -14.77 -2.13
CA PHE A 359 -4.78 -16.10 -1.63
C PHE A 359 -6.27 -16.27 -1.29
N THR A 360 -6.90 -17.22 -1.97
CA THR A 360 -8.12 -17.88 -1.52
C THR A 360 -7.70 -19.21 -0.88
N HIS A 361 -8.24 -19.57 0.29
CA HIS A 361 -7.88 -20.83 0.98
C HIS A 361 -7.92 -22.04 0.04
N GLU A 362 -7.01 -23.00 0.24
CA GLU A 362 -6.81 -24.25 -0.54
C GLU A 362 -8.08 -25.08 -0.80
N ASN A 363 -9.16 -24.84 -0.06
CA ASN A 363 -10.46 -25.52 -0.19
C ASN A 363 -11.52 -24.73 -0.98
N GLY A 364 -11.15 -23.66 -1.69
CA GLY A 364 -12.07 -22.87 -2.52
C GLY A 364 -13.08 -22.00 -1.77
N ASN A 365 -12.95 -21.88 -0.44
CA ASN A 365 -13.88 -21.14 0.44
C ASN A 365 -13.32 -19.80 0.97
N GLY A 366 -12.07 -19.45 0.64
CA GLY A 366 -11.44 -18.19 1.07
C GLY A 366 -11.92 -16.98 0.27
N THR A 367 -12.08 -15.85 0.95
CA THR A 367 -12.47 -14.56 0.38
C THR A 367 -11.22 -13.72 0.16
N GLY A 368 -10.39 -14.10 -0.82
CA GLY A 368 -9.26 -13.27 -1.25
C GLY A 368 -9.73 -11.85 -1.58
N ILE A 369 -8.80 -10.90 -1.67
CA ILE A 369 -9.15 -9.50 -1.94
C ILE A 369 -10.01 -9.42 -3.21
N PRO A 370 -11.17 -8.72 -3.18
CA PRO A 370 -11.97 -8.50 -4.38
C PRO A 370 -11.25 -7.51 -5.30
N PHE A 371 -10.53 -8.03 -6.30
CA PHE A 371 -9.86 -7.21 -7.30
C PHE A 371 -10.86 -6.55 -8.25
N PHE A 372 -10.46 -5.40 -8.78
CA PHE A 372 -11.16 -4.66 -9.83
C PHE A 372 -11.60 -5.61 -10.96
N PRO A 373 -12.86 -5.53 -11.43
CA PRO A 373 -13.82 -4.42 -11.25
C PRO A 373 -14.61 -4.41 -9.93
N ALA A 374 -14.32 -5.30 -8.98
CA ALA A 374 -14.97 -5.26 -7.67
C ALA A 374 -14.39 -4.16 -6.76
N GLN A 375 -15.24 -3.63 -5.88
CA GLN A 375 -14.83 -2.67 -4.84
C GLN A 375 -14.28 -3.38 -3.60
N LEU A 376 -13.30 -2.76 -2.96
CA LEU A 376 -12.67 -3.20 -1.72
C LEU A 376 -13.34 -2.62 -0.46
N ASN A 377 -14.18 -1.59 -0.60
CA ASN A 377 -14.95 -1.01 0.50
C ASN A 377 -15.74 -2.07 1.27
N ARG A 378 -16.10 -1.72 2.52
CA ARG A 378 -16.84 -2.58 3.46
C ARG A 378 -16.07 -3.84 3.81
N TRP A 379 -14.75 -3.78 3.85
CA TRP A 379 -13.90 -4.91 4.24
C TRP A 379 -14.01 -5.23 5.74
N CYS A 380 -14.44 -4.26 6.55
CA CYS A 380 -14.60 -4.31 7.99
C CYS A 380 -16.03 -4.74 8.35
N TYR A 381 -16.27 -6.04 8.54
CA TYR A 381 -17.58 -6.56 8.93
C TYR A 381 -17.71 -6.68 10.45
N PRO A 382 -18.83 -6.24 11.06
CA PRO A 382 -19.17 -6.70 12.39
C PRO A 382 -19.39 -8.21 12.36
N GLU A 383 -18.91 -8.91 13.41
CA GLU A 383 -18.94 -10.38 13.52
C GLU A 383 -20.27 -10.95 13.01
N GLY A 384 -20.19 -11.81 11.99
CA GLY A 384 -21.32 -12.64 11.56
C GLY A 384 -21.96 -12.30 10.22
N ASN A 385 -21.55 -11.26 9.47
CA ASN A 385 -22.06 -10.98 8.12
C ASN A 385 -20.98 -10.38 7.19
N GLY A 386 -20.12 -11.21 6.59
CA GLY A 386 -19.23 -10.79 5.50
C GLY A 386 -20.00 -10.47 4.22
N TYR A 387 -19.49 -9.65 3.30
CA TYR A 387 -20.08 -9.41 1.98
C TYR A 387 -19.01 -9.44 0.88
N THR A 388 -18.87 -10.53 0.13
CA THR A 388 -18.02 -10.52 -1.07
C THR A 388 -18.87 -10.65 -2.32
N ASN A 389 -18.57 -9.84 -3.36
CA ASN A 389 -19.30 -9.83 -4.63
C ASN A 389 -20.82 -9.69 -4.47
N GLY A 390 -21.27 -8.81 -3.56
CA GLY A 390 -22.70 -8.60 -3.30
C GLY A 390 -23.41 -9.75 -2.57
N LYS A 391 -22.68 -10.76 -2.05
CA LYS A 391 -23.25 -11.89 -1.30
C LYS A 391 -22.87 -11.86 0.17
N GLN A 392 -23.88 -11.94 1.03
CA GLN A 392 -23.72 -12.03 2.47
C GLN A 392 -23.17 -13.41 2.88
N HIS A 393 -22.14 -13.43 3.71
CA HIS A 393 -21.48 -14.60 4.27
C HIS A 393 -21.66 -14.58 5.78
N GLN A 394 -22.58 -15.38 6.29
CA GLN A 394 -22.75 -15.53 7.73
C GLN A 394 -21.52 -16.20 8.36
N GLY A 395 -21.00 -15.61 9.43
CA GLY A 395 -19.92 -16.21 10.25
C GLY A 395 -18.48 -16.11 9.70
N LYS A 396 -18.21 -15.33 8.64
CA LYS A 396 -16.84 -15.07 8.18
C LYS A 396 -16.22 -13.85 8.89
N LYS A 397 -14.94 -13.95 9.25
CA LYS A 397 -14.10 -12.87 9.81
C LYS A 397 -13.85 -11.76 8.78
N ASN A 398 -13.54 -10.54 9.24
CA ASN A 398 -13.24 -9.41 8.34
C ASN A 398 -11.93 -9.61 7.56
N LEU A 399 -11.74 -8.86 6.47
CA LEU A 399 -10.60 -9.07 5.57
C LEU A 399 -9.26 -8.79 6.27
N ARG A 400 -9.22 -7.79 7.15
CA ARG A 400 -8.03 -7.46 7.95
C ARG A 400 -7.61 -8.66 8.79
N GLU A 401 -8.51 -9.21 9.61
CA GLU A 401 -8.22 -10.38 10.46
C GLU A 401 -7.74 -11.60 9.67
N GLN A 402 -8.22 -11.75 8.44
CA GLN A 402 -7.75 -12.81 7.55
C GLN A 402 -6.31 -12.57 7.14
N LEU A 403 -5.96 -11.40 6.61
CA LEU A 403 -4.65 -11.13 6.00
C LEU A 403 -3.55 -10.78 7.01
N PHE A 404 -3.90 -10.29 8.21
CA PHE A 404 -2.99 -9.58 9.12
C PHE A 404 -1.67 -10.32 9.43
N TRP A 405 -1.73 -11.64 9.58
CA TRP A 405 -0.56 -12.48 9.88
C TRP A 405 -0.19 -13.44 8.74
N TRP A 406 -0.71 -13.25 7.52
CA TRP A 406 -0.44 -14.17 6.41
C TRP A 406 0.99 -14.13 5.92
N PHE A 407 1.67 -13.00 6.02
CA PHE A 407 3.10 -12.88 5.69
C PHE A 407 4.00 -13.90 6.42
N ILE A 408 3.58 -14.39 7.61
CA ILE A 408 4.31 -15.43 8.35
C ILE A 408 4.52 -16.71 7.52
N ARG A 409 3.64 -16.95 6.52
CA ARG A 409 3.75 -18.08 5.60
C ARG A 409 4.95 -17.99 4.67
N ASP A 410 5.48 -16.80 4.39
CA ASP A 410 6.69 -16.65 3.59
C ASP A 410 7.88 -17.36 4.25
N TYR A 411 7.83 -17.46 5.58
CA TYR A 411 8.85 -18.11 6.37
C TYR A 411 8.62 -19.63 6.55
N GLY A 412 7.72 -20.24 5.76
CA GLY A 412 7.50 -21.69 5.78
C GLY A 412 6.78 -22.20 7.03
N VAL A 413 6.04 -21.34 7.71
CA VAL A 413 5.16 -21.73 8.82
C VAL A 413 3.76 -22.03 8.28
N SER A 414 3.30 -23.27 8.46
CA SER A 414 1.92 -23.66 8.17
C SER A 414 1.05 -23.41 9.40
N VAL A 415 0.46 -22.23 9.49
CA VAL A 415 -0.51 -21.89 10.54
C VAL A 415 -1.93 -22.01 9.98
N PRO A 416 -2.85 -22.74 10.64
CA PRO A 416 -4.24 -22.77 10.23
C PRO A 416 -4.81 -21.35 10.13
N ALA A 417 -5.62 -21.09 9.11
CA ALA A 417 -6.21 -19.76 8.90
C ALA A 417 -7.03 -19.28 10.09
N THR A 418 -7.73 -20.20 10.77
CA THR A 418 -8.48 -19.93 12.00
C THR A 418 -7.58 -19.38 13.10
N THR A 419 -6.35 -19.90 13.19
CA THR A 419 -5.36 -19.53 14.20
C THR A 419 -4.78 -18.15 13.93
N LEU A 420 -4.45 -17.83 12.66
CA LEU A 420 -3.95 -16.49 12.31
C LEU A 420 -4.96 -15.41 12.68
N ALA A 421 -6.24 -15.67 12.43
CA ALA A 421 -7.29 -14.70 12.70
C ALA A 421 -7.74 -14.64 14.17
N GLU A 422 -7.33 -15.57 15.05
CA GLU A 422 -7.57 -15.48 16.50
C GLU A 422 -6.49 -14.67 17.22
N GLY A 423 -5.37 -14.41 16.54
CA GLY A 423 -4.24 -13.64 17.08
C GLY A 423 -4.22 -12.17 16.69
N THR A 424 -5.30 -11.66 16.07
CA THR A 424 -5.43 -10.30 15.51
C THR A 424 -6.18 -9.34 16.39
#